data_AF-M6ZN30-F1
#
_entry.id   AF-M6ZN30-F1
#
_cell.length_a   1.000
_cell.length_b   1.000
_cell.length_c   1.000
_cell.angle_alpha   90.00
_cell.angle_beta   90.00
_cell.angle_gamma   90.00
#
_symmetry.space_group_name_H-M   'P 1'
#
loop_
_entity.id
_entity.type
_entity.pdbx_description
1 polymer ?
#
loop_
_entity_poly.entity_id
_entity_poly.type
_entity_poly.pdbx_seq_one_letter_code
_entity_poly.pdbx_strand_id
1 'polypeptide(L)' 'MIHRAIYGSLERFIGILIEHYEGKFPLWISPNQIRILTVTEKVTDYAKNVYRELLDSGFRVELDTRNEKLELKSGILY' A
#
# COMPACT_ATOMS: atom_id res chain seq x y z
N MET A 1 39.37 8.26 15.26
CA MET A 1 38.13 8.67 14.57
C MET A 1 37.44 7.43 14.05
N ILE A 2 36.16 7.20 14.38
CA ILE A 2 35.37 6.04 13.90
C ILE A 2 34.36 6.57 12.88
N HIS A 3 34.51 6.21 11.61
CA HIS A 3 33.46 6.40 10.60
C HIS A 3 32.56 5.17 10.59
N ARG A 4 31.24 5.35 10.77
CA ARG A 4 30.26 4.25 10.68
C ARG A 4 29.05 4.67 9.86
N ALA A 5 28.61 3.79 8.97
CA ALA A 5 27.31 3.86 8.32
C ALA A 5 26.66 2.47 8.47
N ILE A 6 25.42 2.44 8.98
CA ILE A 6 24.70 1.17 9.19
C ILE A 6 24.10 0.68 7.86
N TYR A 7 23.48 1.60 7.11
CA TYR A 7 22.81 1.29 5.84
C TYR A 7 23.64 1.68 4.60
N GLY A 8 24.65 2.55 4.76
CA GLY A 8 25.30 3.21 3.62
C GLY A 8 24.42 4.33 3.05
N SER A 9 24.30 4.41 1.72
CA SER A 9 23.36 5.33 1.05
C SER A 9 21.94 4.78 1.09
N LEU A 10 20.95 5.64 1.31
CA LEU A 10 19.55 5.25 1.39
C LEU A 10 19.04 4.73 0.04
N GLU A 11 19.50 5.30 -1.07
CA GLU A 11 19.16 4.89 -2.43
C GLU A 11 19.59 3.43 -2.68
N ARG A 12 20.83 3.08 -2.30
CA ARG A 12 21.30 1.70 -2.41
C ARG A 12 20.54 0.76 -1.48
N PHE A 13 20.24 1.21 -0.26
CA PHE A 13 19.47 0.41 0.69
C PHE A 13 18.06 0.11 0.18
N ILE A 14 17.36 1.11 -0.36
CA ILE A 14 16.04 0.93 -0.98
C ILE A 14 16.13 -0.03 -2.18
N GLY A 15 17.16 0.10 -3.03
CA GLY A 15 17.41 -0.84 -4.13
C GLY A 15 17.53 -2.29 -3.65
N ILE A 16 18.30 -2.53 -2.59
CA ILE A 16 18.42 -3.85 -1.95
C ILE A 16 17.07 -4.34 -1.42
N LEU A 17 16.25 -3.47 -0.80
CA LEU A 17 14.92 -3.85 -0.32
C LEU A 17 13.96 -4.20 -1.47
N ILE A 18 14.02 -3.47 -2.59
CA ILE A 18 13.22 -3.77 -3.79
C ILE A 18 13.55 -5.17 -4.30
N GLU A 19 14.84 -5.49 -4.45
CA GLU A 19 15.31 -6.79 -4.92
C GLU A 19 14.97 -7.90 -3.91
N HIS A 20 15.19 -7.67 -2.62
CA HIS A 20 14.94 -8.66 -1.57
C HIS A 20 13.47 -9.03 -1.44
N TYR A 21 12.57 -8.05 -1.54
CA TYR A 21 11.14 -8.28 -1.40
C TYR A 21 10.43 -8.52 -2.74
N GLU A 22 11.12 -8.40 -3.88
CA GLU A 22 10.52 -8.45 -5.22
C GLU A 22 9.31 -7.51 -5.33
N GLY A 23 9.42 -6.32 -4.72
CA GLY A 23 8.33 -5.33 -4.61
C GLY A 23 7.20 -5.67 -3.62
N LYS A 24 7.19 -6.86 -2.99
CA LYS A 24 6.20 -7.29 -1.97
C LYS A 24 6.65 -6.88 -0.57
N PHE A 25 6.69 -5.58 -0.35
CA PHE A 25 7.16 -4.97 0.88
C PHE A 25 6.34 -5.37 2.13
N PRO A 26 6.99 -5.50 3.31
CA PRO A 26 6.30 -5.53 4.59
C PRO A 26 5.36 -4.32 4.77
N LEU A 27 4.27 -4.53 5.50
CA LEU A 27 3.21 -3.52 5.68
C LEU A 27 3.74 -2.13 6.06
N TRP A 28 4.72 -2.05 6.96
CA TRP A 28 5.23 -0.77 7.49
C TRP A 28 5.98 0.07 6.44
N ILE A 29 6.64 -0.55 5.45
CA ILE A 29 7.34 0.16 4.35
C ILE A 29 6.62 0.11 3.01
N SER A 30 5.53 -0.66 2.87
CA SER A 30 4.80 -0.73 1.60
C SER A 30 4.25 0.65 1.21
N PRO A 31 4.52 1.18 0.01
CA PRO A 31 3.92 2.43 -0.43
C PRO A 31 2.39 2.33 -0.51
N ASN A 32 1.89 1.15 -0.87
CA ASN A 32 0.47 0.82 -0.95
C ASN A 32 0.11 -0.17 0.18
N GLN A 33 -0.26 0.35 1.35
CA GLN A 33 -0.50 -0.51 2.53
C GLN A 33 -1.86 -1.20 2.46
N ILE A 34 -2.93 -0.45 2.18
CA ILE A 34 -4.30 -0.97 2.13
C ILE A 34 -5.04 -0.38 0.92
N ARG A 35 -5.76 -1.22 0.19
CA ARG A 35 -6.69 -0.81 -0.87
C ARG A 35 -8.07 -1.37 -0.57
N ILE A 36 -9.08 -0.51 -0.50
CA ILE A 36 -10.48 -0.87 -0.30
C ILE A 36 -11.18 -0.85 -1.66
N LEU A 37 -11.75 -1.98 -2.06
CA LEU A 37 -12.46 -2.14 -3.32
C LEU A 37 -13.94 -2.42 -3.05
N THR A 38 -14.84 -1.63 -3.63
CA THR A 38 -16.26 -1.97 -3.58
C THR A 38 -16.66 -2.86 -4.75
N VAL A 39 -17.47 -3.89 -4.49
CA VAL A 39 -18.05 -4.74 -5.55
C VAL A 39 -19.28 -4.09 -6.16
N THR A 40 -20.05 -3.35 -5.36
CA THR A 40 -21.28 -2.66 -5.77
C THR A 40 -21.33 -1.29 -5.14
N GLU A 41 -22.09 -0.37 -5.75
CA GLU A 41 -22.27 0.98 -5.21
C GLU A 41 -22.99 1.00 -3.86
N LYS A 42 -23.79 -0.03 -3.55
CA LYS A 42 -24.56 -0.16 -2.31
C LYS A 42 -23.72 -0.16 -1.04
N VAL A 43 -22.44 -0.57 -1.13
CA VAL A 43 -21.52 -0.65 0.02
C VAL A 43 -20.56 0.54 0.10
N THR A 44 -20.72 1.54 -0.78
CA THR A 44 -19.82 2.70 -0.88
C THR A 44 -19.75 3.49 0.43
N ASP A 45 -20.88 3.73 1.09
CA ASP A 45 -20.88 4.52 2.32
C ASP A 45 -20.23 3.77 3.48
N TYR A 46 -20.43 2.45 3.55
CA TYR A 46 -19.70 1.60 4.49
C TYR A 46 -18.18 1.61 4.21
N ALA A 47 -17.79 1.49 2.94
CA ALA A 47 -16.38 1.54 2.54
C ALA A 47 -15.72 2.87 2.88
N LYS A 48 -16.43 3.99 2.76
CA LYS A 48 -15.96 5.33 3.20
C LYS A 48 -15.76 5.40 4.71
N ASN A 49 -16.58 4.73 5.51
CA ASN A 49 -16.40 4.69 6.96
C ASN A 49 -15.13 3.92 7.33
N VAL A 50 -14.94 2.72 6.76
CA VAL A 50 -13.72 1.92 6.96
C VAL A 50 -12.47 2.67 6.49
N TYR A 51 -12.56 3.36 5.35
CA TYR A 51 -11.47 4.20 4.84
C TYR A 51 -11.04 5.26 5.85
N ARG A 52 -11.99 5.97 6.47
CA ARG A 52 -11.70 6.99 7.49
C ARG A 52 -11.09 6.37 8.74
N GLU A 53 -11.65 5.27 9.24
CA GLU A 53 -11.13 4.59 10.44
C GLU A 53 -9.66 4.17 10.28
N LEU A 54 -9.31 3.64 9.10
CA LEU A 54 -7.94 3.21 8.82
C LEU A 54 -7.00 4.41 8.58
N LEU A 55 -7.46 5.47 7.93
CA LEU A 55 -6.70 6.72 7.81
C LEU A 55 -6.40 7.32 9.19
N ASP A 56 -7.42 7.41 10.06
CA ASP A 56 -7.30 7.95 11.42
C ASP A 56 -6.38 7.08 12.28
N SER A 57 -6.25 5.80 11.95
CA SER A 57 -5.29 4.86 12.55
C SER A 57 -3.86 4.99 12.01
N GLY A 58 -3.62 5.87 11.03
CA GLY A 58 -2.29 6.16 10.47
C GLY A 58 -1.86 5.30 9.28
N PHE A 59 -2.77 4.55 8.66
CA PHE A 59 -2.47 3.77 7.45
C PHE A 59 -2.56 4.62 6.18
N ARG A 60 -1.72 4.29 5.20
CA ARG A 60 -1.88 4.72 3.80
C ARG A 60 -2.95 3.85 3.14
N VAL A 61 -4.12 4.43 2.92
CA VAL A 61 -5.27 3.71 2.35
C VAL A 61 -5.71 4.34 1.04
N GLU A 62 -6.06 3.50 0.07
CA GLU A 62 -6.72 3.89 -1.18
C GLU A 62 -8.14 3.30 -1.20
N LEU A 63 -9.12 4.08 -1.64
CA LEU A 63 -10.51 3.65 -1.79
C LEU A 63 -10.90 3.73 -3.27
N ASP A 64 -11.30 2.60 -3.85
CA ASP A 64 -11.82 2.49 -5.21
C ASP A 64 -13.29 2.06 -5.20
N THR A 65 -14.16 2.98 -5.57
CA THR A 65 -15.61 2.80 -5.61
C THR A 65 -16.17 2.77 -7.03
N ARG A 66 -15.32 2.69 -8.07
CA ARG A 66 -15.77 2.67 -9.47
C ARG A 66 -16.69 1.48 -9.71
N ASN A 67 -17.58 1.52 -10.70
CA ASN A 67 -18.42 0.36 -11.03
C ASN A 67 -17.76 -0.50 -12.13
N GLU A 68 -16.58 -1.03 -11.82
CA GLU A 68 -15.77 -1.87 -12.70
C GLU A 68 -15.54 -3.27 -12.09
N LYS A 69 -15.14 -4.23 -12.94
CA LYS A 69 -14.75 -5.57 -12.48
C LYS A 69 -13.61 -5.48 -11.48
N LEU A 70 -13.63 -6.35 -10.46
CA LEU A 70 -12.60 -6.42 -9.42
C LEU A 70 -11.20 -6.63 -9.99
N GLU A 71 -11.05 -7.41 -11.05
CA GLU A 71 -9.79 -7.63 -11.77
C GLU A 71 -9.15 -6.29 -12.19
N LEU A 72 -9.94 -5.42 -12.82
CA LEU A 72 -9.49 -4.11 -13.30
C LEU A 72 -9.12 -3.17 -12.13
N LYS A 73 -9.87 -3.24 -11.03
CA LYS A 73 -9.65 -2.40 -9.84
C LYS A 73 -8.46 -2.86 -8.99
N SER A 74 -8.21 -4.16 -8.95
CA SER A 74 -7.17 -4.75 -8.12
C SER A 74 -5.78 -4.28 -8.55
N GLY A 75 -5.61 -3.97 -9.84
CA GLY A 75 -4.29 -3.68 -10.42
C GLY A 75 -3.32 -4.86 -10.36
N ILE A 76 -3.79 -6.02 -9.87
CA ILE A 76 -3.03 -7.26 -9.84
C ILE A 76 -3.43 -8.03 -11.08
N LEU A 77 -2.67 -7.81 -12.15
CA LEU A 77 -2.71 -8.65 -13.34
C LEU A 77 -2.01 -9.96 -12.98
N TYR A 78 -2.77 -10.97 -12.57
CA TYR A 78 -2.34 -12.36 -12.66
C TYR A 78 -2.65 -12.91 -14.05
#